data_AF-A0AA95HTS1-F1
#
_entry.id   AF-A0AA95HTS1-F1
#
_cell.length_a   1.000
_cell.length_b   1.000
_cell.length_c   1.000
_cell.angle_alpha   90.00
_cell.angle_beta   90.00
_cell.angle_gamma   90.00
#
_symmetry.space_group_name_H-M   'P 1'
#
loop_
_entity.id
_entity.type
_entity.pdbx_description
1 polymer ?
#
loop_
_entity_poly.entity_id
_entity_poly.type
_entity_poly.pdbx_seq_one_letter_code
_entity_poly.pdbx_strand_id
1 'polypeptide(L)'
;MKTINYRTSTIIGRLLVCALFIFSGVALILASIYLEAPVLRKVFSVAAGILGIVFFGRMAVMLIILLFKKKHMFRYDNENITVRDETIKLDAIKNIEIENGIRTEYLGIKTPAFILNIRGGESIYIPTYYVISKMDFHVVHKTLKGTVSDRTIR
;
A
#
# COMPACT_ATOMS: atom_id res chain seq x y z
N MET A 1 18.37 -5.77 15.66
CA MET A 1 17.15 -5.88 14.85
C MET A 1 17.10 -4.73 13.85
N LYS A 2 17.15 -5.03 12.54
CA LYS A 2 17.06 -4.08 11.43
C LYS A 2 15.58 -3.84 11.10
N THR A 3 15.25 -2.65 10.63
CA THR A 3 13.86 -2.25 10.35
C THR A 3 13.76 -1.69 8.93
N ILE A 4 12.81 -2.19 8.14
CA ILE A 4 12.47 -1.65 6.83
C ILE A 4 11.16 -0.87 6.96
N ASN A 5 11.21 0.41 6.59
CA ASN A 5 10.09 1.34 6.69
C ASN A 5 9.50 1.65 5.31
N TYR A 6 8.21 1.99 5.29
CA TYR A 6 7.67 2.71 4.15
C TYR A 6 8.30 4.12 4.09
N ARG A 7 8.67 4.56 2.89
CA ARG A 7 9.26 5.89 2.70
C ARG A 7 8.20 6.97 2.90
N THR A 8 8.36 7.77 3.95
CA THR A 8 7.48 8.91 4.25
C THR A 8 7.32 9.85 3.05
N SER A 9 8.40 10.12 2.31
CA SER A 9 8.37 10.96 1.12
C SER A 9 7.44 10.41 0.02
N THR A 10 7.44 9.09 -0.19
CA THR A 10 6.54 8.44 -1.16
C THR A 10 5.09 8.48 -0.70
N ILE A 11 4.84 8.31 0.61
CA ILE A 11 3.49 8.44 1.19
C ILE A 11 2.96 9.86 0.98
N ILE A 12 3.74 10.88 1.34
CA ILE A 12 3.37 12.30 1.20
C ILE A 12 3.14 12.65 -0.27
N GLY A 13 4.04 12.24 -1.18
CA GLY A 13 3.88 12.49 -2.61
C GLY A 13 2.57 11.92 -3.16
N ARG A 14 2.21 10.69 -2.77
CA ARG A 14 0.93 10.10 -3.16
C ARG A 14 -0.28 10.78 -2.51
N LEU A 15 -0.13 11.25 -1.28
CA LEU A 15 -1.15 12.02 -0.58
C LEU A 15 -1.44 13.34 -1.31
N LEU A 16 -0.42 14.05 -1.78
CA LEU A 16 -0.57 15.27 -2.57
C LEU A 16 -1.31 15.00 -3.89
N VAL A 17 -0.98 13.90 -4.58
CA VAL A 17 -1.71 13.49 -5.78
C VAL A 17 -3.17 13.19 -5.47
N CYS A 18 -3.45 12.44 -4.39
CA CYS A 18 -4.83 12.17 -3.98
C CYS A 18 -5.58 13.46 -3.64
N ALA A 19 -4.95 14.38 -2.90
CA ALA A 19 -5.54 15.67 -2.56
C ALA A 19 -5.89 16.48 -3.81
N LEU A 20 -4.98 16.55 -4.80
CA LEU A 20 -5.23 17.23 -6.07
C LEU A 20 -6.48 16.67 -6.77
N PHE A 21 -6.63 15.34 -6.84
CA PHE A 21 -7.80 14.72 -7.46
C PHE A 21 -9.09 14.88 -6.65
N ILE A 22 -9.00 14.92 -5.33
CA ILE A 22 -10.16 15.21 -4.47
C ILE A 22 -10.61 16.66 -4.68
N PHE A 23 -9.69 17.62 -4.66
CA PHE A 23 -10.01 19.03 -4.90
C PHE A 23 -10.53 19.27 -6.31
N SER A 24 -9.98 18.62 -7.34
CA SER A 24 -10.52 18.72 -8.69
C SER A 24 -11.91 18.09 -8.80
N GLY A 25 -12.18 17.00 -8.08
CA GLY A 25 -13.50 16.41 -7.96
C GLY A 25 -14.53 17.35 -7.31
N VAL A 26 -14.15 18.03 -6.22
CA VAL A 26 -14.97 19.06 -5.58
C VAL A 26 -15.20 20.24 -6.53
N ALA A 27 -14.16 20.70 -7.23
CA ALA A 27 -14.26 21.78 -8.19
C ALA A 27 -15.21 21.44 -9.35
N LEU A 28 -15.20 20.20 -9.85
CA LEU A 28 -16.15 19.73 -10.87
C LEU A 28 -17.60 19.77 -10.40
N ILE A 29 -17.85 19.36 -9.15
CA ILE A 29 -19.19 19.42 -8.55
C ILE A 29 -19.62 20.89 -8.41
N LEU A 30 -18.77 21.76 -7.87
CA LEU A 30 -19.10 23.19 -7.74
C LEU A 30 -19.33 23.84 -9.10
N ALA A 31 -18.49 23.54 -10.10
CA ALA A 31 -18.64 24.01 -11.47
C ALA A 31 -20.01 23.62 -12.06
N SER A 32 -20.50 22.41 -11.77
CA SER A 32 -21.83 21.98 -12.25
C SER A 32 -23.00 22.78 -11.63
N ILE A 33 -22.81 23.28 -10.41
CA ILE A 33 -23.82 24.06 -9.66
C ILE A 33 -23.80 25.51 -10.13
N TYR A 34 -22.61 26.12 -10.19
CA TYR A 34 -22.47 27.58 -10.37
C TYR A 34 -22.29 28.02 -11.83
N LEU A 35 -21.84 27.15 -12.74
CA LEU A 35 -21.68 27.52 -14.14
C LEU A 35 -22.90 27.11 -14.96
N GLU A 36 -23.31 27.99 -15.86
CA GLU A 36 -24.29 27.66 -16.89
C GLU A 36 -23.69 26.64 -17.86
N ALA A 37 -24.30 25.47 -17.91
CA ALA A 37 -23.87 24.36 -18.74
C ALA A 37 -25.09 23.49 -19.09
N PRO A 38 -25.06 22.79 -20.24
CA PRO A 38 -26.08 21.81 -20.56
C PRO A 38 -26.25 20.76 -19.46
N VAL A 39 -27.50 20.34 -19.20
CA VAL A 39 -27.85 19.37 -18.14
C VAL A 39 -26.97 18.12 -18.21
N LEU A 40 -26.75 17.61 -19.42
CA LEU A 40 -25.91 16.43 -19.65
C LEU A 40 -24.47 16.62 -19.14
N ARG A 41 -23.86 17.79 -19.41
CA ARG A 41 -22.52 18.12 -18.92
C ARG A 41 -22.48 18.20 -17.40
N LYS A 42 -23.51 18.78 -16.78
CA LYS A 42 -23.62 18.85 -15.31
C LYS A 42 -23.64 17.46 -14.68
N VAL A 43 -24.45 16.54 -15.22
CA VAL A 43 -24.53 15.15 -14.74
C VAL A 43 -23.17 14.46 -14.82
N PHE A 44 -22.47 14.56 -15.96
CA PHE A 44 -21.14 13.98 -16.11
C PHE A 44 -20.12 14.60 -15.16
N SER A 45 -20.14 15.91 -14.95
CA SER A 45 -19.24 16.59 -14.01
C SER A 45 -19.47 16.13 -12.56
N VAL A 46 -20.72 16.00 -12.13
CA VAL A 46 -21.05 15.50 -10.78
C VAL A 46 -20.62 14.04 -10.63
N ALA A 47 -20.95 13.17 -11.58
CA ALA A 47 -20.58 11.77 -11.54
C ALA A 47 -19.05 11.58 -11.49
N ALA A 48 -18.31 12.30 -12.35
CA ALA A 48 -16.85 12.29 -12.35
C ALA A 48 -16.26 12.81 -11.03
N GLY A 49 -16.83 13.88 -10.47
CA GLY A 49 -16.41 14.45 -9.19
C GLY A 49 -16.61 13.48 -8.03
N ILE A 50 -17.78 12.85 -7.94
CA ILE A 50 -18.08 11.84 -6.91
C ILE A 50 -17.14 10.63 -7.05
N LEU A 51 -16.96 10.09 -8.26
CA LEU A 51 -16.06 8.96 -8.49
C LEU A 51 -14.62 9.30 -8.10
N GLY A 52 -14.14 10.50 -8.45
CA GLY A 52 -12.82 10.98 -8.05
C GLY A 52 -12.68 11.04 -6.52
N ILE A 53 -13.62 11.68 -5.83
CA ILE A 53 -13.59 11.81 -4.36
C ILE A 53 -13.66 10.44 -3.70
N VAL A 54 -14.53 9.54 -4.14
CA VAL A 54 -14.68 8.21 -3.52
C VAL A 54 -13.42 7.37 -3.73
N PHE A 55 -12.87 7.35 -4.94
CA PHE A 55 -11.68 6.54 -5.25
C PHE A 55 -10.43 7.08 -4.55
N PHE A 56 -10.11 8.37 -4.75
CA PHE A 56 -8.92 8.98 -4.19
C PHE A 56 -9.05 9.27 -2.70
N GLY A 57 -10.27 9.47 -2.18
CA GLY A 57 -10.54 9.64 -0.75
C GLY A 57 -10.21 8.38 0.05
N ARG A 58 -10.65 7.20 -0.41
CA ARG A 58 -10.29 5.92 0.23
C ARG A 58 -8.78 5.71 0.29
N MET A 59 -8.09 6.01 -0.82
CA MET A 59 -6.62 5.96 -0.88
C MET A 59 -5.96 6.95 0.06
N ALA A 60 -6.44 8.20 0.11
CA ALA A 60 -5.92 9.22 1.02
C ALA A 60 -6.05 8.80 2.49
N VAL A 61 -7.20 8.26 2.89
CA VAL A 61 -7.42 7.75 4.26
C VAL A 61 -6.43 6.64 4.59
N MET A 62 -6.23 5.67 3.70
CA MET A 62 -5.24 4.61 3.88
C MET A 62 -3.82 5.19 4.06
N LEU A 63 -3.43 6.14 3.22
CA LEU A 63 -2.10 6.78 3.29
C LEU A 63 -1.90 7.57 4.58
N ILE A 64 -2.93 8.28 5.05
CA ILE A 64 -2.90 8.99 6.35
C ILE A 64 -2.69 7.98 7.48
N ILE A 65 -3.46 6.88 7.51
CA ILE A 65 -3.29 5.85 8.55
C ILE A 65 -1.89 5.25 8.49
N LEU A 66 -1.37 4.98 7.29
CA LEU A 66 -0.01 4.45 7.11
C LEU A 66 1.06 5.43 7.64
N LEU A 67 0.87 6.73 7.40
CA LEU A 67 1.78 7.78 7.86
C LEU A 67 1.87 7.85 9.39
N PHE A 68 0.77 7.60 10.11
CA PHE A 68 0.73 7.75 11.57
C PHE A 68 0.87 6.43 12.35
N LYS A 69 0.25 5.33 11.90
CA LYS A 69 0.12 4.09 12.69
C LYS A 69 1.02 2.94 12.24
N LYS A 70 1.31 2.78 10.95
CA LYS A 70 2.01 1.58 10.42
C LYS A 70 3.19 1.97 9.51
N LYS A 71 4.19 2.68 10.08
CA LYS A 71 5.40 3.11 9.34
C LYS A 71 6.35 1.97 8.98
N HIS A 72 6.35 0.90 9.76
CA HIS A 72 7.23 -0.25 9.58
C HIS A 72 6.60 -1.26 8.61
N MET A 73 7.37 -1.65 7.60
CA MET A 73 6.97 -2.69 6.66
C MET A 73 7.24 -4.08 7.27
N PHE A 74 8.47 -4.31 7.72
CA PHE A 74 8.86 -5.45 8.53
C PHE A 74 10.15 -5.12 9.29
N ARG A 75 10.40 -5.88 10.36
CA ARG A 75 11.63 -5.86 11.13
C ARG A 75 12.24 -7.23 11.06
N TYR A 76 13.57 -7.33 11.05
CA TYR A 76 14.23 -8.61 11.03
C TYR A 76 15.54 -8.55 11.81
N ASP A 77 15.91 -9.66 12.41
CA ASP A 77 17.24 -9.87 12.96
C ASP A 77 17.88 -11.08 12.30
N ASN A 78 18.84 -11.69 12.98
CA ASN A 78 19.49 -12.86 12.44
C ASN A 78 18.49 -14.01 12.36
N GLU A 79 17.61 -14.22 13.33
CA GLU A 79 16.79 -15.43 13.48
C GLU A 79 15.31 -15.24 13.14
N ASN A 80 14.80 -14.03 13.31
CA ASN A 80 13.38 -13.75 13.24
C ASN A 80 13.06 -12.61 12.27
N ILE A 81 11.87 -12.67 11.69
CA ILE A 81 11.21 -11.57 10.99
C ILE A 81 9.90 -11.24 11.69
N THR A 82 9.70 -9.98 12.01
CA THR A 82 8.46 -9.44 12.57
C THR A 82 7.74 -8.63 11.50
N VAL A 83 6.52 -9.04 11.18
CA VAL A 83 5.61 -8.33 10.27
C VAL A 83 4.41 -7.91 11.09
N ARG A 84 4.18 -6.58 11.17
CA ARG A 84 3.15 -6.01 12.06
C ARG A 84 3.40 -6.44 13.51
N ASP A 85 2.57 -7.36 14.02
CA ASP A 85 2.61 -7.85 15.40
C ASP A 85 2.99 -9.34 15.49
N GLU A 86 3.22 -9.99 14.34
CA GLU A 86 3.57 -11.41 14.26
C GLU A 86 5.07 -11.57 14.02
N THR A 87 5.73 -12.37 14.87
CA THR A 87 7.15 -12.70 14.75
C THR A 87 7.31 -14.16 14.36
N ILE A 88 7.99 -14.40 13.24
CA ILE A 88 8.26 -15.73 12.68
C ILE A 88 9.76 -15.96 12.69
N LYS A 89 10.18 -17.19 12.97
CA LYS A 89 11.55 -17.61 12.71
C LYS A 89 11.81 -17.73 11.21
N LEU A 90 12.98 -17.30 10.75
CA LEU A 90 13.35 -17.31 9.34
C LEU A 90 13.48 -18.72 8.74
N ASP A 91 13.83 -19.71 9.56
CA ASP A 91 13.93 -21.14 9.18
C ASP A 91 12.58 -21.78 8.84
N ALA A 92 11.49 -21.24 9.42
CA ALA A 92 10.13 -21.66 9.14
C ALA A 92 9.64 -21.15 7.78
N ILE A 93 10.30 -20.17 7.16
CA ILE A 93 9.88 -19.59 5.87
C ILE A 93 10.37 -20.48 4.74
N LYS A 94 9.42 -21.06 3.99
CA LYS A 94 9.70 -21.96 2.86
C LYS A 94 10.18 -21.19 1.63
N ASN A 95 9.43 -20.17 1.24
CA ASN A 95 9.72 -19.34 0.07
C ASN A 95 9.03 -17.98 0.19
N ILE A 96 9.43 -17.07 -0.69
CA ILE A 96 8.85 -15.73 -0.81
C ILE A 96 8.25 -15.57 -2.21
N GLU A 97 6.98 -15.20 -2.25
CA GLU A 97 6.22 -14.96 -3.46
C GLU A 97 5.73 -13.51 -3.54
N ILE A 98 5.30 -13.09 -4.73
CA ILE A 98 4.73 -11.77 -4.98
C ILE A 98 3.32 -11.97 -5.50
N GLU A 99 2.37 -11.28 -4.88
CA GLU A 99 0.99 -11.24 -5.36
C GLU A 99 0.59 -9.78 -5.62
N ASN A 100 -0.12 -9.53 -6.72
CA ASN A 100 -0.44 -8.17 -7.18
C ASN A 100 -1.78 -7.64 -6.63
N GLY A 101 -2.51 -8.40 -5.82
CA GLY A 101 -3.92 -8.15 -5.59
C GLY A 101 -4.48 -8.55 -4.22
N ILE A 102 -3.71 -8.44 -3.14
CA ILE A 102 -4.21 -8.79 -1.80
C ILE A 102 -5.14 -7.70 -1.27
N ARG A 103 -6.24 -8.10 -0.62
CA ARG A 103 -7.11 -7.16 0.08
C ARG A 103 -6.38 -6.62 1.30
N THR A 104 -6.27 -5.31 1.39
CA THR A 104 -5.83 -4.65 2.61
C THR A 104 -6.99 -4.53 3.59
N GLU A 105 -6.67 -4.39 4.87
CA GLU A 105 -7.64 -4.00 5.92
C GLU A 105 -8.28 -2.62 5.64
N TYR A 106 -7.71 -1.84 4.73
CA TYR A 106 -8.13 -0.47 4.46
C TYR A 106 -9.14 -0.42 3.34
N LEU A 107 -10.42 -0.34 3.71
CA LEU A 107 -11.52 0.02 2.82
C LEU A 107 -11.47 -0.78 1.52
N GLY A 108 -11.25 -2.10 1.58
CA GLY A 108 -11.26 -2.99 0.41
C GLY A 108 -10.23 -2.67 -0.69
N ILE A 109 -9.23 -1.83 -0.42
CA ILE A 109 -8.17 -1.51 -1.38
C ILE A 109 -7.33 -2.76 -1.59
N LYS A 110 -7.13 -3.15 -2.85
CA LYS A 110 -6.19 -4.21 -3.22
C LYS A 110 -4.81 -3.60 -3.42
N THR A 111 -3.77 -4.27 -2.97
CA THR A 111 -2.40 -3.81 -3.16
C THR A 111 -1.46 -4.97 -3.47
N PRO A 112 -0.36 -4.74 -4.21
CA PRO A 112 0.70 -5.74 -4.31
C PRO A 112 1.31 -6.03 -2.95
N ALA A 113 1.78 -7.24 -2.73
CA ALA A 113 2.40 -7.67 -1.48
C ALA A 113 3.47 -8.72 -1.69
N PHE A 114 4.37 -8.82 -0.71
CA PHE A 114 5.23 -9.97 -0.53
C PHE A 114 4.54 -10.99 0.36
N ILE A 115 4.60 -12.25 -0.02
CA ILE A 115 4.02 -13.37 0.73
C ILE A 115 5.17 -14.18 1.32
N LEU A 116 5.17 -14.31 2.63
CA LEU A 116 6.03 -15.25 3.35
C LEU A 116 5.26 -16.55 3.54
N ASN A 117 5.58 -17.57 2.76
CA ASN A 117 4.95 -18.87 2.90
C ASN A 117 5.66 -19.65 4.01
N ILE A 118 4.93 -19.99 5.07
CA ILE A 118 5.46 -20.70 6.24
C ILE A 118 5.32 -22.22 6.02
N ARG A 119 6.31 -23.00 6.45
CA ARG A 119 6.24 -24.46 6.45
C ARG A 119 5.15 -24.93 7.42
N GLY A 120 4.08 -25.51 6.86
CA GLY A 120 3.01 -26.12 7.66
C GLY A 120 2.08 -25.12 8.36
N GLY A 121 2.07 -23.84 7.93
CA GLY A 121 1.25 -22.80 8.53
C GLY A 121 0.67 -21.82 7.50
N GLU A 122 -0.05 -20.81 8.00
CA GLU A 122 -0.61 -19.74 7.17
C GLU A 122 0.47 -18.80 6.64
N SER A 123 0.25 -18.28 5.43
CA SER A 123 1.17 -17.32 4.82
C SER A 123 1.00 -15.93 5.41
N ILE A 124 2.11 -15.23 5.65
CA ILE A 124 2.09 -13.83 6.11
C ILE A 124 2.25 -12.88 4.96
N TYR A 125 1.40 -11.85 4.95
CA TYR A 125 1.36 -10.84 3.90
C TYR A 125 2.03 -9.53 4.34
N ILE A 126 2.99 -9.07 3.53
CA ILE A 126 3.63 -7.77 3.65
C ILE A 126 3.11 -6.86 2.51
N PRO A 127 1.98 -6.16 2.72
CA PRO A 127 1.42 -5.26 1.72
C PRO A 127 2.38 -4.12 1.36
N THR A 128 2.41 -3.71 0.10
CA THR A 128 3.19 -2.55 -0.34
C THR A 128 2.43 -1.23 -0.19
N TYR A 129 1.10 -1.29 -0.05
CA TYR A 129 0.16 -0.15 -0.02
C TYR A 129 0.36 0.86 -1.16
N TYR A 130 0.93 0.41 -2.28
CA TYR A 130 1.46 1.25 -3.36
C TYR A 130 2.53 2.26 -2.96
N VAL A 131 3.01 2.32 -1.72
CA VAL A 131 3.96 3.35 -1.25
C VAL A 131 5.42 2.95 -1.43
N ILE A 132 5.68 1.95 -2.28
CA ILE A 132 7.01 1.48 -2.62
C ILE A 132 7.28 1.78 -4.09
N SER A 133 8.42 2.40 -4.39
CA SER A 133 8.83 2.64 -5.77
C SER A 133 9.20 1.32 -6.46
N LYS A 134 9.20 1.26 -7.80
CA LYS A 134 9.63 0.05 -8.52
C LYS A 134 11.05 -0.38 -8.15
N MET A 135 11.94 0.59 -7.93
CA MET A 135 13.32 0.35 -7.53
C MET A 135 13.40 -0.20 -6.10
N ASP A 136 12.72 0.44 -5.15
CA ASP A 136 12.66 -0.02 -3.75
C ASP A 136 12.03 -1.41 -3.66
N PHE A 137 11.03 -1.69 -4.50
CA PHE A 137 10.37 -2.99 -4.54
C PHE A 137 11.38 -4.11 -4.86
N HIS A 138 12.23 -3.90 -5.87
CA HIS A 138 13.27 -4.88 -6.22
C HIS A 138 14.30 -5.04 -5.09
N VAL A 139 14.73 -3.93 -4.47
CA VAL A 139 15.66 -3.95 -3.34
C VAL A 139 15.07 -4.73 -2.16
N VAL A 140 13.85 -4.41 -1.75
CA VAL A 140 13.15 -5.09 -0.64
C VAL A 140 12.96 -6.58 -0.93
N HIS A 141 12.54 -6.92 -2.14
CA HIS A 141 12.39 -8.32 -2.55
C HIS A 141 13.72 -9.09 -2.48
N LYS A 142 14.81 -8.47 -2.98
CA LYS A 142 16.16 -9.06 -2.92
C LYS A 142 16.61 -9.22 -1.47
N THR A 143 16.38 -8.24 -0.60
CA THR A 143 16.70 -8.31 0.83
C THR A 143 15.93 -9.43 1.52
N LEU A 144 14.62 -9.55 1.28
CA LEU A 144 13.80 -10.64 1.83
C LEU A 144 14.32 -12.01 1.36
N LYS A 145 14.54 -12.18 0.05
CA LYS A 145 15.06 -13.44 -0.51
C LYS A 145 16.45 -13.80 0.02
N GLY A 146 17.37 -12.84 0.10
CA GLY A 146 18.70 -13.09 0.67
C GLY A 146 18.62 -13.51 2.14
N THR A 147 17.77 -12.84 2.92
CA THR A 147 17.61 -13.12 4.35
C THR A 147 17.03 -14.52 4.61
N VAL A 148 16.15 -15.02 3.74
CA VAL A 148 15.57 -16.37 3.84
C VAL A 148 16.51 -17.44 3.24
N SER A 149 17.11 -17.18 2.08
CA SER A 149 17.93 -18.13 1.33
C SER A 149 19.26 -18.46 2.00
N ASP A 150 19.93 -17.48 2.63
CA ASP A 150 21.20 -17.72 3.33
C ASP A 150 21.06 -18.73 4.48
N ARG A 151 19.83 -18.98 4.94
CA ARG A 151 19.53 -19.91 6.04
C ARG A 151 18.91 -21.22 5.60
N THR A 152 18.38 -21.34 4.38
CA THR A 152 17.84 -22.61 3.88
C THR A 152 18.94 -23.56 3.41
N ILE A 153 20.16 -23.06 3.23
CA ILE A 153 21.34 -23.79 2.75
C ILE A 153 22.22 -24.30 3.91
N ARG A 154 21.96 -23.86 5.15
CA ARG A 154 22.61 -24.38 6.37
C ARG A 154 21.74 -25.46 7.01
#